data_AF-A0A251YH25-F1
#
_entry.id   AF-A0A251YH25-F1
#
_cell.length_a   1.000
_cell.length_b   1.000
_cell.length_c   1.000
_cell.angle_alpha   90.00
_cell.angle_beta   90.00
_cell.angle_gamma   90.00
#
_symmetry.space_group_name_H-M   'P 1'
#
loop_
_entity.id
_entity.type
_entity.pdbx_description
1 polymer ?
#
loop_
_entity_poly.entity_id
_entity_poly.type
_entity_poly.pdbx_seq_one_letter_code
_entity_poly.pdbx_strand_id
1 'polypeptide(L)'
;MAQKKKRIRQAPSSAARTRPGSPAKARSGNPAQVRKATAGDWISGARIRTLPLAVAPVAIGTGAARAMGPDGLDLGLALLCLAVAVLLQIGVNYANDYSDGVRGTDDVRVGPARLTGSGAAKPRTVLTVALTFFGLAAVAGLVIVLITGHWWLLAVGAVAIVAAYFYTGGKKPYGYAGLGDVVVFVFFGLVATAGTQFILIGRITGEGWLGGVAAGGFACAVLMVNNIRDIEQDGKVGKRTLAVRLGPRGSRIVYCIEIAVAYGIVVFFFLFYPKALLVLFTLVLALPAAIIACTGRTPKELILSLQLTSMAALTFGLGLGAAFAF
;
A
#
# COMPACT_ATOMS: atom_id res chain seq x y z
N MET A 1 71.98 16.72 -49.41
CA MET A 1 70.80 16.40 -48.57
C MET A 1 70.54 14.89 -48.61
N ALA A 2 70.49 14.27 -47.42
CA ALA A 2 69.84 13.02 -47.02
C ALA A 2 70.23 11.66 -47.67
N GLN A 3 71.00 10.88 -46.92
CA GLN A 3 71.05 9.40 -46.93
C GLN A 3 69.65 8.78 -46.78
N LYS A 4 69.39 7.63 -47.43
CA LYS A 4 68.43 6.65 -46.90
C LYS A 4 68.85 5.20 -47.17
N LYS A 5 69.02 4.48 -46.06
CA LYS A 5 69.48 3.10 -45.89
C LYS A 5 68.48 2.06 -46.40
N LYS A 6 69.02 0.94 -46.87
CA LYS A 6 68.39 -0.39 -46.98
C LYS A 6 67.61 -0.75 -45.72
N ARG A 7 66.40 -1.30 -45.87
CA ARG A 7 65.76 -2.15 -44.85
C ARG A 7 65.04 -3.32 -45.50
N ILE A 8 65.52 -4.50 -45.11
CA ILE A 8 64.99 -5.85 -45.34
C ILE A 8 63.58 -5.92 -44.75
N ARG A 9 62.60 -6.41 -45.51
CA ARG A 9 61.25 -6.73 -45.00
C ARG A 9 61.25 -8.16 -44.46
N GLN A 10 61.17 -8.29 -43.14
CA GLN A 10 60.82 -9.53 -42.44
C GLN A 10 59.31 -9.75 -42.49
N ALA A 11 58.90 -11.02 -42.59
CA ALA A 11 57.52 -11.48 -42.60
C ALA A 11 56.81 -11.26 -41.25
N PRO A 12 55.50 -10.93 -41.21
CA PRO A 12 54.71 -11.01 -40.00
C PRO A 12 54.03 -12.39 -39.84
N SER A 13 54.30 -12.98 -38.68
CA SER A 13 53.64 -14.14 -38.05
C SER A 13 52.11 -13.99 -38.00
N SER A 14 51.39 -15.06 -38.35
CA SER A 14 49.94 -15.16 -38.26
C SER A 14 49.48 -15.35 -36.80
N ALA A 15 49.16 -14.26 -36.12
CA ALA A 15 48.49 -14.30 -34.82
C ALA A 15 47.00 -14.68 -35.00
N ALA A 16 46.60 -15.74 -34.31
CA ALA A 16 45.24 -16.26 -34.29
C ALA A 16 44.23 -15.23 -33.72
N ARG A 17 43.13 -15.01 -34.44
CA ARG A 17 41.97 -14.21 -34.00
C ARG A 17 41.17 -15.00 -32.96
N THR A 18 41.27 -14.62 -31.68
CA THR A 18 40.30 -15.00 -30.65
C THR A 18 39.06 -14.11 -30.76
N ARG A 19 37.87 -14.71 -30.94
CA ARG A 19 36.57 -14.02 -30.88
C ARG A 19 36.24 -13.69 -29.42
N PRO A 20 35.69 -12.51 -29.10
CA PRO A 20 35.21 -12.24 -27.74
C PRO A 20 33.89 -12.99 -27.52
N GLY A 21 33.90 -13.98 -26.64
CA GLY A 21 32.70 -14.64 -26.15
C GLY A 21 31.89 -13.69 -25.26
N SER A 22 30.57 -13.67 -25.44
CA SER A 22 29.63 -13.00 -24.54
C SER A 22 29.87 -13.42 -23.09
N PRO A 23 29.76 -12.52 -22.10
CA PRO A 23 29.89 -12.90 -20.70
C PRO A 23 28.67 -13.75 -20.32
N ALA A 24 28.86 -15.07 -20.34
CA ALA A 24 27.97 -16.00 -19.67
C ALA A 24 27.90 -15.57 -18.19
N LYS A 25 26.68 -15.36 -17.68
CA LYS A 25 26.41 -15.19 -16.24
C LYS A 25 27.15 -16.30 -15.49
N ALA A 26 28.24 -15.95 -14.82
CA ALA A 26 28.89 -16.80 -13.85
C ALA A 26 27.84 -17.07 -12.76
N ARG A 27 27.24 -18.26 -12.79
CA ARG A 27 26.48 -18.81 -11.67
C ARG A 27 27.51 -19.12 -10.58
N SER A 28 27.87 -18.11 -9.81
CA SER A 28 28.60 -18.28 -8.57
C SER A 28 27.65 -18.84 -7.50
N GLY A 29 28.13 -19.84 -6.78
CA GLY A 29 27.52 -20.31 -5.55
C GLY A 29 26.53 -21.46 -5.75
N ASN A 30 26.81 -22.56 -5.07
CA ASN A 30 25.87 -23.61 -4.67
C ASN A 30 24.45 -23.02 -4.48
N PRO A 31 23.39 -23.53 -5.13
CA PRO A 31 22.05 -22.99 -4.93
C PRO A 31 21.69 -23.21 -3.46
N ALA A 32 21.83 -22.16 -2.65
CA ALA A 32 21.34 -22.15 -1.28
C ALA A 32 19.91 -22.66 -1.36
N GLN A 33 19.64 -23.82 -0.74
CA GLN A 33 18.33 -24.46 -0.81
C GLN A 33 17.29 -23.41 -0.41
N VAL A 34 16.49 -22.99 -1.39
CA VAL A 34 15.48 -21.97 -1.17
C VAL A 34 14.50 -22.57 -0.16
N ARG A 35 14.48 -22.00 1.05
CA ARG A 35 13.62 -22.48 2.15
C ARG A 35 12.17 -22.40 1.70
N LYS A 36 11.41 -23.48 1.88
CA LYS A 36 9.95 -23.46 1.66
C LYS A 36 9.30 -22.42 2.57
N ALA A 37 8.28 -21.72 2.06
CA ALA A 37 7.50 -20.77 2.84
C ALA A 37 6.84 -21.44 4.06
N THR A 38 7.03 -20.82 5.23
CA THR A 38 6.41 -21.18 6.50
C THR A 38 5.06 -20.48 6.68
N ALA A 39 4.25 -20.92 7.65
CA ALA A 39 3.02 -20.21 8.01
C ALA A 39 3.28 -18.73 8.37
N GLY A 40 4.39 -18.44 9.06
CA GLY A 40 4.82 -17.08 9.37
C GLY A 40 5.10 -16.23 8.13
N ASP A 41 5.62 -16.82 7.06
CA ASP A 41 5.89 -16.10 5.80
C ASP A 41 4.59 -15.73 5.08
N TRP A 42 3.59 -16.62 5.08
CA TRP A 42 2.26 -16.33 4.55
C TRP A 42 1.55 -15.24 5.36
N ILE A 43 1.60 -15.34 6.68
CA ILE A 43 1.06 -14.32 7.60
C ILE A 43 1.74 -12.95 7.36
N SER A 44 3.06 -12.94 7.18
CA SER A 44 3.81 -11.73 6.81
C SER A 44 3.42 -11.22 5.42
N GLY A 45 3.17 -12.12 4.47
CA GLY A 45 2.72 -11.84 3.10
C GLY A 45 1.37 -11.12 3.04
N ALA A 46 0.44 -11.48 3.93
CA ALA A 46 -0.83 -10.77 4.11
C ALA A 46 -0.66 -9.33 4.64
N ARG A 47 0.55 -8.97 5.10
CA ARG A 47 0.94 -7.69 5.69
C ARG A 47 -0.02 -7.24 6.79
N ILE A 48 -0.13 -8.04 7.85
CA ILE A 48 -0.97 -7.75 9.04
C ILE A 48 -0.83 -6.30 9.52
N ARG A 49 0.39 -5.74 9.43
CA ARG A 49 0.70 -4.36 9.83
C ARG A 49 -0.06 -3.27 9.05
N THR A 50 -0.64 -3.58 7.89
CA THR A 50 -1.42 -2.63 7.06
C THR A 50 -2.92 -2.96 7.02
N LEU A 51 -3.37 -4.05 7.66
CA LEU A 51 -4.79 -4.32 7.88
C LEU A 51 -5.52 -3.25 8.70
N PRO A 52 -4.89 -2.55 9.66
CA PRO A 52 -5.58 -1.52 10.41
C PRO A 52 -6.12 -0.37 9.52
N LEU A 53 -5.50 -0.13 8.37
CA LEU A 53 -6.00 0.81 7.35
C LEU A 53 -7.29 0.37 6.65
N ALA A 54 -7.62 -0.93 6.68
CA ALA A 54 -8.90 -1.42 6.18
C ALA A 54 -10.01 -1.29 7.25
N VAL A 55 -9.65 -1.38 8.53
CA VAL A 55 -10.59 -1.31 9.66
C VAL A 55 -11.01 0.13 9.96
N ALA A 56 -10.04 1.05 10.00
CA ALA A 56 -10.25 2.45 10.34
C ALA A 56 -11.38 3.15 9.53
N PRO A 57 -11.39 3.11 8.18
CA PRO A 57 -12.44 3.77 7.39
C PRO A 57 -13.83 3.17 7.64
N VAL A 58 -13.93 1.85 7.81
CA VAL A 58 -15.21 1.17 8.10
C VAL A 58 -15.74 1.58 9.47
N ALA A 59 -14.86 1.69 10.48
CA ALA A 59 -15.25 2.16 11.81
C ALA A 59 -15.78 3.60 11.76
N ILE A 60 -15.11 4.50 11.03
CA ILE A 60 -15.55 5.89 10.85
C ILE A 60 -16.90 5.92 10.12
N GLY A 61 -17.04 5.18 9.01
CA GLY A 61 -18.28 5.16 8.24
C GLY A 61 -19.46 4.60 9.02
N THR A 62 -19.22 3.59 9.86
CA THR A 62 -20.22 3.02 10.77
C THR A 62 -20.64 4.03 11.84
N GLY A 63 -19.69 4.74 12.45
CA GLY A 63 -19.98 5.81 13.40
C GLY A 63 -20.77 6.96 12.77
N ALA A 64 -20.37 7.38 11.57
CA ALA A 64 -21.05 8.40 10.78
C ALA A 64 -22.49 8.00 10.41
N ALA A 65 -22.74 6.72 10.14
CA ALA A 65 -24.09 6.19 9.94
C ALA A 65 -24.91 6.25 11.24
N ARG A 66 -24.31 5.82 12.36
CA ARG A 66 -24.97 5.82 13.68
C ARG A 66 -25.29 7.22 14.22
N ALA A 67 -24.54 8.25 13.81
CA ALA A 67 -24.83 9.65 14.10
C ALA A 67 -26.18 10.12 13.52
N MET A 68 -26.70 9.43 12.50
CA MET A 68 -27.98 9.77 11.86
C MET A 68 -29.21 9.19 12.54
N GLY A 69 -29.04 8.34 13.55
CA GLY A 69 -30.13 7.83 14.37
C GLY A 69 -29.84 6.42 14.90
N PRO A 70 -30.66 5.92 15.83
CA PRO A 70 -30.53 4.57 16.39
C PRO A 70 -30.52 3.47 15.33
N ASP A 71 -31.31 3.64 14.28
CA ASP A 71 -31.43 2.69 13.16
C ASP A 71 -30.27 2.77 12.17
N GLY A 72 -29.34 3.72 12.36
CA GLY A 72 -28.17 3.90 11.50
C GLY A 72 -27.06 2.86 11.69
N LEU A 73 -27.30 1.81 12.48
CA LEU A 73 -26.35 0.74 12.73
C LEU A 73 -26.98 -0.62 12.46
N ASP A 74 -26.70 -1.16 11.28
CA ASP A 74 -26.81 -2.59 11.00
C ASP A 74 -25.42 -3.23 11.16
N LEU A 75 -25.24 -3.97 12.25
CA LEU A 75 -23.96 -4.62 12.55
C LEU A 75 -23.61 -5.70 11.51
N GLY A 76 -24.60 -6.39 10.94
CA GLY A 76 -24.38 -7.40 9.90
C GLY A 76 -23.80 -6.77 8.64
N LEU A 77 -24.39 -5.67 8.17
CA LEU A 77 -23.87 -4.92 7.03
C LEU A 77 -22.51 -4.28 7.33
N ALA A 78 -22.30 -3.74 8.53
CA ALA A 78 -21.00 -3.18 8.92
C ALA A 78 -19.88 -4.24 8.92
N LEU A 79 -20.18 -5.45 9.41
CA LEU A 79 -19.24 -6.58 9.38
C LEU A 79 -18.98 -7.08 7.95
N LEU A 80 -19.97 -7.05 7.07
CA LEU A 80 -19.76 -7.34 5.64
C LEU A 80 -18.87 -6.28 4.97
N CYS A 81 -19.08 -4.99 5.24
CA CYS A 81 -18.20 -3.91 4.77
C CYS A 81 -16.76 -4.12 5.26
N LEU A 82 -16.60 -4.48 6.54
CA LEU A 82 -15.29 -4.82 7.12
C LEU A 82 -14.65 -6.02 6.42
N ALA A 83 -15.43 -7.07 6.16
CA ALA A 83 -14.96 -8.25 5.44
C ALA A 83 -14.48 -7.87 4.04
N VAL A 84 -15.24 -7.09 3.26
CA VAL A 84 -14.83 -6.58 1.95
C VAL A 84 -13.50 -5.82 2.05
N ALA A 85 -13.40 -4.84 2.95
CA ALA A 85 -12.21 -4.01 3.10
C ALA A 85 -10.95 -4.84 3.45
N VAL A 86 -11.07 -5.75 4.42
CA VAL A 86 -9.96 -6.61 4.87
C VAL A 86 -9.55 -7.62 3.80
N LEU A 87 -10.52 -8.29 3.16
CA LEU A 87 -10.24 -9.29 2.12
C LEU A 87 -9.61 -8.65 0.89
N LEU A 88 -10.07 -7.47 0.45
CA LEU A 88 -9.43 -6.71 -0.63
C LEU A 88 -8.00 -6.30 -0.26
N GLN A 89 -7.77 -5.82 0.97
CA GLN A 89 -6.43 -5.43 1.43
C GLN A 89 -5.47 -6.62 1.42
N ILE A 90 -5.90 -7.80 1.89
CA ILE A 90 -5.09 -9.02 1.85
C ILE A 90 -4.83 -9.44 0.39
N GLY A 91 -5.86 -9.41 -0.47
CA GLY A 91 -5.73 -9.73 -1.89
C GLY A 91 -4.72 -8.83 -2.61
N VAL A 92 -4.79 -7.50 -2.39
CA VAL A 92 -3.83 -6.53 -2.91
C VAL A 92 -2.42 -6.82 -2.43
N ASN A 93 -2.25 -7.16 -1.15
CA ASN A 93 -0.94 -7.45 -0.58
C ASN A 93 -0.25 -8.66 -1.24
N TYR A 94 -1.00 -9.73 -1.52
CA TYR A 94 -0.50 -10.88 -2.26
C TYR A 94 -0.32 -10.61 -3.75
N ALA A 95 -1.24 -9.86 -4.38
CA ALA A 95 -1.10 -9.44 -5.78
C ALA A 95 0.17 -8.61 -6.00
N ASN A 96 0.51 -7.75 -5.03
CA ASN A 96 1.74 -6.98 -5.01
C ASN A 96 2.98 -7.87 -4.84
N ASP A 97 2.96 -8.84 -3.90
CA ASP A 97 4.06 -9.79 -3.71
C ASP A 97 4.32 -10.61 -4.99
N TYR A 98 3.26 -11.10 -5.62
CA TYR A 98 3.35 -11.79 -6.90
C TYR A 98 3.94 -10.89 -8.00
N SER A 99 3.36 -9.70 -8.21
CA SER A 99 3.70 -8.85 -9.35
C SER A 99 5.11 -8.27 -9.24
N ASP A 100 5.50 -7.78 -8.07
CA ASP A 100 6.84 -7.23 -7.84
C ASP A 100 7.91 -8.35 -7.87
N GLY A 101 7.58 -9.54 -7.37
CA GLY A 101 8.48 -10.70 -7.39
C GLY A 101 8.72 -11.27 -8.79
N VAL A 102 7.68 -11.43 -9.62
CA VAL A 102 7.85 -11.90 -11.01
C VAL A 102 8.58 -10.86 -11.88
N ARG A 103 8.43 -9.57 -11.57
CA ARG A 103 9.09 -8.49 -12.30
C ARG A 103 10.57 -8.31 -11.92
N GLY A 104 11.03 -8.91 -10.82
CA GLY A 104 12.38 -8.74 -10.28
C GLY A 104 12.58 -7.44 -9.51
N THR A 105 11.51 -6.71 -9.19
CA THR A 105 11.61 -5.46 -8.40
C THR A 105 12.01 -5.76 -6.96
N ASP A 106 11.66 -6.94 -6.45
CA ASP A 106 12.06 -7.37 -5.10
C ASP A 106 13.53 -7.82 -4.99
N ASP A 107 14.28 -7.96 -6.10
CA ASP A 107 15.68 -8.43 -6.09
C ASP A 107 16.64 -7.48 -5.37
N VAL A 108 16.28 -6.19 -5.31
CA VAL A 108 17.10 -5.13 -4.70
C VAL A 108 16.50 -4.55 -3.43
N ARG A 109 15.41 -5.12 -2.89
CA ARG A 109 14.60 -4.56 -1.78
C ARG A 109 15.33 -4.51 -0.43
N VAL A 110 15.10 -3.46 0.39
CA VAL A 110 15.58 -3.40 1.81
C VAL A 110 14.56 -3.89 2.85
N GLY A 111 13.28 -3.95 2.51
CA GLY A 111 12.22 -4.46 3.41
C GLY A 111 12.25 -5.98 3.64
N PRO A 112 11.32 -6.52 4.46
CA PRO A 112 11.21 -7.96 4.69
C PRO A 112 11.12 -8.77 3.39
N ALA A 113 11.68 -9.97 3.40
CA ALA A 113 11.66 -10.88 2.26
C ALA A 113 10.22 -11.20 1.82
N ARG A 114 10.02 -11.25 0.49
CA ARG A 114 8.74 -11.54 -0.17
C ARG A 114 8.62 -13.01 -0.51
N LEU A 115 7.41 -13.55 -0.55
CA LEU A 115 7.18 -14.96 -0.86
C LEU A 115 7.67 -15.31 -2.27
N THR A 116 7.31 -14.47 -3.24
CA THR A 116 7.64 -14.65 -4.66
C THR A 116 9.10 -14.27 -4.93
N GLY A 117 9.53 -13.08 -4.47
CA GLY A 117 10.88 -12.58 -4.71
C GLY A 117 11.99 -13.42 -4.05
N SER A 118 11.73 -14.05 -2.90
CA SER A 118 12.70 -14.97 -2.27
C SER A 118 12.74 -16.37 -2.90
N GLY A 119 11.78 -16.69 -3.78
CA GLY A 119 11.57 -18.04 -4.29
C GLY A 119 10.95 -19.02 -3.27
N ALA A 120 10.61 -18.57 -2.05
CA ALA A 120 10.06 -19.42 -1.00
C ALA A 120 8.68 -20.01 -1.36
N ALA A 121 7.92 -19.33 -2.22
CA ALA A 121 6.68 -19.82 -2.80
C ALA A 121 6.67 -19.67 -4.33
N LYS A 122 5.98 -20.59 -5.01
CA LYS A 122 5.78 -20.49 -6.47
C LYS A 122 4.91 -19.27 -6.79
N PRO A 123 5.27 -18.43 -7.77
CA PRO A 123 4.48 -17.24 -8.12
C PRO A 123 3.00 -17.54 -8.41
N ARG A 124 2.71 -18.63 -9.13
CA ARG A 124 1.33 -19.07 -9.41
C ARG A 124 0.52 -19.33 -8.14
N THR A 125 1.13 -19.86 -7.09
CA THR A 125 0.46 -20.10 -5.80
C THR A 125 0.12 -18.79 -5.12
N VAL A 126 1.04 -17.83 -5.09
CA VAL A 126 0.82 -16.49 -4.51
C VAL A 126 -0.29 -15.75 -5.28
N LEU A 127 -0.30 -15.82 -6.61
CA LEU A 127 -1.38 -15.26 -7.43
C LEU A 127 -2.73 -15.93 -7.14
N THR A 128 -2.76 -17.25 -7.00
CA THR A 128 -4.00 -17.98 -6.68
C THR A 128 -4.56 -17.51 -5.33
N VAL A 129 -3.71 -17.37 -4.31
CA VAL A 129 -4.12 -16.83 -3.01
C VAL A 129 -4.69 -15.42 -3.14
N ALA A 130 -4.01 -14.53 -3.90
CA ALA A 130 -4.52 -13.18 -4.15
C ALA A 130 -5.93 -13.18 -4.77
N LEU A 131 -6.14 -14.00 -5.82
CA LEU A 131 -7.43 -14.13 -6.50
C LEU A 131 -8.51 -14.75 -5.61
N THR A 132 -8.16 -15.69 -4.73
CA THR A 132 -9.10 -16.24 -3.74
C THR A 132 -9.61 -15.14 -2.81
N PHE A 133 -8.72 -14.30 -2.28
CA PHE A 133 -9.14 -13.18 -1.42
C PHE A 133 -10.01 -12.15 -2.16
N PHE A 134 -9.70 -11.84 -3.43
CA PHE A 134 -10.58 -11.01 -4.26
C PHE A 134 -11.94 -11.67 -4.52
N GLY A 135 -11.98 -12.98 -4.75
CA GLY A 135 -13.22 -13.74 -4.90
C GLY A 135 -14.07 -13.71 -3.63
N LEU A 136 -13.46 -13.92 -2.46
CA LEU A 136 -14.17 -13.83 -1.17
C LEU A 136 -14.70 -12.41 -0.90
N ALA A 137 -13.92 -11.38 -1.22
CA ALA A 137 -14.38 -9.99 -1.15
C ALA A 137 -15.56 -9.73 -2.09
N ALA A 138 -15.52 -10.26 -3.32
CA ALA A 138 -16.61 -10.14 -4.28
C ALA A 138 -17.89 -10.84 -3.79
N VAL A 139 -17.77 -12.00 -3.15
CA VAL A 139 -18.92 -12.69 -2.52
C VAL A 139 -19.50 -11.85 -1.39
N ALA A 140 -18.68 -11.31 -0.48
CA ALA A 140 -19.17 -10.44 0.59
C ALA A 140 -19.85 -9.18 0.03
N GLY A 141 -19.27 -8.56 -1.01
CA GLY A 141 -19.87 -7.42 -1.71
C GLY A 141 -21.19 -7.76 -2.41
N LEU A 142 -21.30 -8.95 -3.01
CA LEU A 142 -22.56 -9.42 -3.61
C LEU A 142 -23.64 -9.61 -2.54
N VAL A 143 -23.30 -10.17 -1.37
CA VAL A 143 -24.25 -10.29 -0.26
C VAL A 143 -24.76 -8.91 0.18
N ILE A 144 -23.89 -7.90 0.28
CA ILE A 144 -24.31 -6.51 0.56
C ILE A 144 -25.31 -6.01 -0.50
N VAL A 145 -25.03 -6.24 -1.78
CA VAL A 145 -25.91 -5.82 -2.89
C VAL A 145 -27.27 -6.51 -2.82
N LEU A 146 -27.30 -7.81 -2.50
CA LEU A 146 -28.54 -8.58 -2.37
C LEU A 146 -29.38 -8.10 -1.18
N ILE A 147 -28.75 -7.72 -0.06
CA ILE A 147 -29.45 -7.20 1.12
C ILE A 147 -29.98 -5.78 0.87
N THR A 148 -29.15 -4.90 0.31
CA THR A 148 -29.47 -3.47 0.17
C THR A 148 -30.25 -3.12 -1.10
N GLY A 149 -30.22 -3.97 -2.13
CA GLY A 149 -30.78 -3.70 -3.45
C GLY A 149 -29.99 -2.68 -4.29
N HIS A 150 -28.83 -2.21 -3.81
CA HIS A 150 -28.01 -1.20 -4.49
C HIS A 150 -27.10 -1.82 -5.55
N TRP A 151 -27.68 -2.29 -6.67
CA TRP A 151 -26.97 -2.99 -7.75
C TRP A 151 -25.78 -2.24 -8.35
N TRP A 152 -25.79 -0.90 -8.33
CA TRP A 152 -24.68 -0.09 -8.81
C TRP A 152 -23.37 -0.29 -8.01
N LEU A 153 -23.45 -0.78 -6.77
CA LEU A 153 -22.26 -1.13 -5.96
C LEU A 153 -21.46 -2.28 -6.56
N LEU A 154 -22.05 -3.12 -7.43
CA LEU A 154 -21.30 -4.13 -8.19
C LEU A 154 -20.24 -3.47 -9.08
N ALA A 155 -20.58 -2.34 -9.71
CA ALA A 155 -19.62 -1.59 -10.52
C ALA A 155 -18.49 -1.01 -9.65
N VAL A 156 -18.82 -0.47 -8.47
CA VAL A 156 -17.82 0.04 -7.51
C VAL A 156 -16.87 -1.07 -7.07
N GLY A 157 -17.41 -2.25 -6.70
CA GLY A 157 -16.62 -3.41 -6.32
C GLY A 157 -15.72 -3.92 -7.46
N ALA A 158 -16.24 -3.98 -8.69
CA ALA A 158 -15.45 -4.36 -9.85
C ALA A 158 -14.30 -3.38 -10.10
N VAL A 159 -14.57 -2.07 -10.05
CA VAL A 159 -13.53 -1.04 -10.19
C VAL A 159 -12.50 -1.15 -9.05
N ALA A 160 -12.92 -1.43 -7.82
CA ALA A 160 -12.01 -1.62 -6.68
C ALA A 160 -11.06 -2.81 -6.89
N ILE A 161 -11.56 -3.95 -7.37
CA ILE A 161 -10.75 -5.14 -7.68
C ILE A 161 -9.79 -4.86 -8.85
N VAL A 162 -10.25 -4.17 -9.88
CA VAL A 162 -9.42 -3.77 -11.03
C VAL A 162 -8.30 -2.83 -10.58
N ALA A 163 -8.62 -1.80 -9.80
CA ALA A 163 -7.63 -0.89 -9.23
C ALA A 163 -6.63 -1.67 -8.38
N ALA A 164 -7.11 -2.48 -7.44
CA ALA A 164 -6.30 -3.36 -6.59
C ALA A 164 -5.26 -4.18 -7.38
N TYR A 165 -5.65 -4.79 -8.50
CA TYR A 165 -4.74 -5.59 -9.32
C TYR A 165 -3.75 -4.73 -10.12
N PHE A 166 -4.21 -3.68 -10.80
CA PHE A 166 -3.36 -2.84 -11.66
C PHE A 166 -2.44 -1.87 -10.88
N TYR A 167 -2.54 -1.85 -9.55
CA TYR A 167 -1.63 -1.10 -8.69
C TYR A 167 -0.17 -1.48 -8.92
N THR A 168 0.11 -2.78 -9.00
CA THR A 168 1.43 -3.37 -9.31
C THR A 168 1.40 -4.32 -10.51
N GLY A 169 0.24 -4.86 -10.86
CA GLY A 169 0.05 -5.77 -11.98
C GLY A 169 -0.02 -5.07 -13.35
N GLY A 170 0.18 -5.86 -14.40
CA GLY A 170 0.08 -5.42 -15.80
C GLY A 170 1.37 -4.79 -16.36
N LYS A 171 1.32 -4.37 -17.64
CA LYS A 171 2.49 -3.83 -18.36
C LYS A 171 2.94 -2.47 -17.81
N LYS A 172 1.99 -1.63 -17.39
CA LYS A 172 2.20 -0.26 -16.89
C LYS A 172 1.40 -0.03 -15.60
N PRO A 173 1.85 -0.57 -14.45
CA PRO A 173 1.13 -0.39 -13.20
C PRO A 173 1.13 1.08 -12.78
N TYR A 174 -0.03 1.58 -12.38
CA TYR A 174 -0.18 2.99 -12.06
C TYR A 174 0.52 3.38 -10.74
N GLY A 175 0.75 2.41 -9.84
CA GLY A 175 1.56 2.62 -8.65
C GLY A 175 3.01 3.01 -8.98
N TYR A 176 3.53 2.54 -10.12
CA TYR A 176 4.87 2.89 -10.60
C TYR A 176 4.89 4.25 -11.31
N ALA A 177 3.72 4.76 -11.69
CA ALA A 177 3.55 6.06 -12.31
C ALA A 177 3.33 7.19 -11.29
N GLY A 178 3.33 6.90 -9.98
CA GLY A 178 3.11 7.92 -8.94
C GLY A 178 1.65 8.28 -8.72
N LEU A 179 0.72 7.45 -9.22
CA LEU A 179 -0.72 7.59 -8.97
C LEU A 179 -1.19 6.80 -7.74
N GLY A 180 -0.25 6.16 -7.01
CA GLY A 180 -0.56 5.30 -5.88
C GLY A 180 -1.31 6.03 -4.77
N ASP A 181 -0.80 7.18 -4.35
CA ASP A 181 -1.37 8.01 -3.28
C ASP A 181 -2.80 8.46 -3.60
N VAL A 182 -3.08 8.87 -4.84
CA VAL A 182 -4.43 9.25 -5.28
C VAL A 182 -5.40 8.08 -5.18
N VAL A 183 -5.00 6.90 -5.66
CA VAL A 183 -5.89 5.74 -5.65
C VAL A 183 -6.06 5.20 -4.23
N VAL A 184 -5.01 5.22 -3.41
CA VAL A 184 -5.12 4.86 -1.99
C VAL A 184 -6.05 5.81 -1.26
N PHE A 185 -5.90 7.12 -1.45
CA PHE A 185 -6.80 8.12 -0.86
C PHE A 185 -8.27 7.87 -1.23
N VAL A 186 -8.53 7.60 -2.50
CA VAL A 186 -9.90 7.34 -2.99
C VAL A 186 -10.44 6.03 -2.44
N PHE A 187 -9.74 4.91 -2.56
CA PHE A 187 -10.31 3.60 -2.21
C PHE A 187 -10.23 3.27 -0.71
N PHE A 188 -9.11 3.55 -0.05
CA PHE A 188 -8.94 3.30 1.38
C PHE A 188 -9.55 4.41 2.25
N GLY A 189 -9.67 5.63 1.71
CA GLY A 189 -10.32 6.75 2.38
C GLY A 189 -11.78 6.87 2.00
N LEU A 190 -12.04 7.53 0.87
CA LEU A 190 -13.39 7.97 0.50
C LEU A 190 -14.35 6.79 0.26
N VAL A 191 -14.01 5.86 -0.61
CA VAL A 191 -14.88 4.73 -0.98
C VAL A 191 -15.13 3.82 0.22
N ALA A 192 -14.09 3.49 1.00
CA ALA A 192 -14.26 2.63 2.18
C ALA A 192 -15.14 3.31 3.25
N THR A 193 -14.88 4.57 3.61
CA THR A 193 -15.65 5.26 4.65
C THR A 193 -17.05 5.65 4.19
N ALA A 194 -17.15 6.39 3.08
CA ALA A 194 -18.43 6.87 2.57
C ALA A 194 -19.28 5.73 2.01
N GLY A 195 -18.67 4.72 1.39
CA GLY A 195 -19.36 3.52 0.95
C GLY A 195 -19.93 2.73 2.12
N THR A 196 -19.19 2.59 3.23
CA THR A 196 -19.72 1.98 4.46
C THR A 196 -20.93 2.75 4.97
N GLN A 197 -20.85 4.08 5.07
CA GLN A 197 -21.98 4.90 5.52
C GLN A 197 -23.20 4.74 4.57
N PHE A 198 -22.96 4.81 3.26
CA PHE A 198 -24.01 4.65 2.26
C PHE A 198 -24.68 3.28 2.34
N ILE A 199 -23.91 2.21 2.51
CA ILE A 199 -24.46 0.85 2.65
C ILE A 199 -25.37 0.73 3.87
N LEU A 200 -25.03 1.42 4.97
CA LEU A 200 -25.79 1.35 6.22
C LEU A 200 -27.07 2.19 6.20
N ILE A 201 -27.04 3.39 5.61
CA ILE A 201 -28.16 4.36 5.73
C ILE A 201 -28.63 4.96 4.40
N GLY A 202 -28.14 4.49 3.25
CA GLY A 202 -28.56 4.93 1.91
C GLY A 202 -28.14 6.35 1.51
N ARG A 203 -27.29 7.01 2.29
CA ARG A 203 -26.78 8.37 2.02
C ARG A 203 -25.41 8.59 2.65
N ILE A 204 -24.71 9.63 2.19
CA ILE A 204 -23.40 10.04 2.70
C ILE A 204 -23.52 11.45 3.29
N THR A 205 -23.01 11.65 4.49
CA THR A 205 -23.04 12.95 5.19
C THR A 205 -21.65 13.60 5.23
N GLY A 206 -21.54 14.78 5.85
CA GLY A 206 -20.25 15.44 6.07
C GLY A 206 -19.28 14.58 6.87
N GLU A 207 -19.78 13.82 7.86
CA GLU A 207 -19.05 12.84 8.66
C GLU A 207 -18.42 11.75 7.79
N GLY A 208 -19.16 11.19 6.84
CA GLY A 208 -18.64 10.18 5.91
C GLY A 208 -17.59 10.75 4.96
N TRP A 209 -17.83 11.93 4.39
CA TRP A 209 -16.88 12.56 3.46
C TRP A 209 -15.58 12.99 4.16
N LEU A 210 -15.66 13.80 5.21
CA LEU A 210 -14.48 14.27 5.93
C LEU A 210 -13.80 13.14 6.70
N GLY A 211 -14.57 12.20 7.26
CA GLY A 211 -14.03 10.97 7.82
C GLY A 211 -13.24 10.14 6.79
N GLY A 212 -13.73 10.08 5.54
CA GLY A 212 -13.04 9.47 4.41
C GLY A 212 -11.74 10.20 4.05
N VAL A 213 -11.73 11.53 4.09
CA VAL A 213 -10.51 12.35 3.89
C VAL A 213 -9.48 12.03 4.98
N ALA A 214 -9.89 11.96 6.24
CA ALA A 214 -8.99 11.63 7.35
C ALA A 214 -8.40 10.22 7.22
N ALA A 215 -9.25 9.22 6.94
CA ALA A 215 -8.82 7.83 6.72
C ALA A 215 -7.88 7.71 5.50
N GLY A 216 -8.21 8.40 4.41
CA GLY A 216 -7.40 8.46 3.20
C GLY A 216 -6.04 9.11 3.45
N GLY A 217 -6.00 10.19 4.24
CA GLY A 217 -4.75 10.83 4.67
C GLY A 217 -3.84 9.85 5.43
N PHE A 218 -4.38 9.11 6.40
CA PHE A 218 -3.60 8.07 7.09
C PHE A 218 -3.11 6.95 6.16
N ALA A 219 -3.95 6.50 5.23
CA ALA A 219 -3.57 5.47 4.27
C ALA A 219 -2.44 5.94 3.34
N CYS A 220 -2.51 7.20 2.87
CA CYS A 220 -1.45 7.83 2.10
C CYS A 220 -0.19 8.01 2.95
N ALA A 221 -0.30 8.43 4.21
CA ALA A 221 0.84 8.60 5.10
C ALA A 221 1.62 7.29 5.32
N VAL A 222 0.92 6.16 5.50
CA VAL A 222 1.54 4.83 5.56
C VAL A 222 2.26 4.48 4.25
N LEU A 223 1.62 4.77 3.10
CA LEU A 223 2.24 4.56 1.79
C LEU A 223 3.45 5.47 1.58
N MET A 224 3.38 6.72 2.02
CA MET A 224 4.43 7.72 1.89
C MET A 224 5.67 7.32 2.68
N VAL A 225 5.53 6.88 3.94
CA VAL A 225 6.68 6.36 4.71
C VAL A 225 7.27 5.12 4.06
N ASN A 226 6.44 4.22 3.53
CA ASN A 226 6.94 3.08 2.77
C ASN A 226 7.76 3.52 1.55
N ASN A 227 7.27 4.52 0.82
CA ASN A 227 7.93 5.02 -0.37
C ASN A 227 9.19 5.85 -0.04
N ILE A 228 9.22 6.60 1.08
CA ILE A 228 10.41 7.31 1.59
C ILE A 228 11.57 6.34 1.80
N ARG A 229 11.28 5.17 2.39
CA ARG A 229 12.30 4.12 2.62
C ARG A 229 12.91 3.63 1.31
N ASP A 230 12.10 3.54 0.27
CA ASP A 230 12.45 2.87 -0.98
C ASP A 230 12.84 3.86 -2.10
N ILE A 231 12.91 5.18 -1.84
CA ILE A 231 13.18 6.24 -2.86
C ILE A 231 14.38 5.90 -3.75
N GLU A 232 15.53 5.59 -3.16
CA GLU A 232 16.76 5.35 -3.93
C GLU A 232 16.65 4.09 -4.80
N GLN A 233 15.97 3.06 -4.31
CA GLN A 233 15.85 1.78 -5.00
C GLN A 233 14.82 1.86 -6.12
N ASP A 234 13.66 2.43 -5.81
CA ASP A 234 12.58 2.71 -6.77
C ASP A 234 13.12 3.56 -7.93
N GLY A 235 13.93 4.58 -7.64
CA GLY A 235 14.58 5.41 -8.65
C GLY A 235 15.50 4.62 -9.60
N LYS A 236 16.32 3.70 -9.06
CA LYS A 236 17.26 2.87 -9.84
C LYS A 236 16.55 1.92 -10.82
N VAL A 237 15.35 1.45 -10.48
CA VAL A 237 14.55 0.55 -11.33
C VAL A 237 13.51 1.28 -12.18
N GLY A 238 13.56 2.62 -12.22
CA GLY A 238 12.66 3.45 -13.04
C GLY A 238 11.23 3.58 -12.50
N LYS A 239 10.98 3.17 -11.26
CA LYS A 239 9.69 3.34 -10.58
C LYS A 239 9.56 4.77 -10.08
N ARG A 240 8.59 5.52 -10.61
CA ARG A 240 8.41 6.96 -10.36
C ARG A 240 7.25 7.22 -9.41
N THR A 241 7.34 6.71 -8.19
CA THR A 241 6.38 7.00 -7.10
C THR A 241 6.31 8.49 -6.81
N LEU A 242 5.27 8.94 -6.08
CA LEU A 242 5.18 10.33 -5.64
C LEU A 242 6.42 10.72 -4.83
N ALA A 243 6.91 9.83 -3.95
CA ALA A 243 8.10 10.09 -3.15
C ALA A 243 9.37 10.25 -3.99
N VAL A 244 9.54 9.45 -5.05
CA VAL A 244 10.67 9.61 -6.00
C VAL A 244 10.59 10.96 -6.73
N ARG A 245 9.38 11.40 -7.09
CA ARG A 245 9.17 12.69 -7.78
C ARG A 245 9.42 13.89 -6.87
N LEU A 246 8.99 13.82 -5.61
CA LEU A 246 9.14 14.90 -4.61
C LEU A 246 10.53 14.92 -3.97
N GLY A 247 11.24 13.79 -3.99
CA GLY A 247 12.47 13.57 -3.26
C GLY A 247 12.26 13.47 -1.74
N PRO A 248 13.34 13.23 -0.96
CA PRO A 248 13.24 12.92 0.46
C PRO A 248 12.57 14.01 1.31
N ARG A 249 12.89 15.29 1.06
CA ARG A 249 12.33 16.42 1.83
C ARG A 249 10.84 16.62 1.55
N GLY A 250 10.46 16.69 0.27
CA GLY A 250 9.05 16.88 -0.12
C GLY A 250 8.16 15.75 0.38
N SER A 251 8.65 14.51 0.31
CA SER A 251 7.91 13.34 0.81
C SER A 251 7.62 13.40 2.32
N ARG A 252 8.58 13.86 3.12
CA ARG A 252 8.40 14.04 4.57
C ARG A 252 7.39 15.15 4.90
N ILE A 253 7.42 16.24 4.12
CA ILE A 253 6.45 17.33 4.27
C ILE A 253 5.04 16.83 3.94
N VAL A 254 4.87 16.11 2.82
CA VAL A 254 3.56 15.55 2.43
C VAL A 254 3.03 14.59 3.49
N TYR A 255 3.87 13.69 4.00
CA TYR A 255 3.52 12.81 5.12
C TYR A 255 2.96 13.62 6.32
N CYS A 256 3.63 14.70 6.72
CA CYS A 256 3.16 15.54 7.82
C CYS A 256 1.85 16.24 7.52
N ILE A 257 1.65 16.71 6.28
CA ILE A 257 0.40 17.34 5.84
C ILE A 257 -0.75 16.34 5.91
N GLU A 258 -0.55 15.11 5.43
CA GLU A 258 -1.56 14.05 5.44
C GLU A 258 -2.05 13.75 6.87
N ILE A 259 -1.13 13.66 7.82
CA ILE A 259 -1.45 13.49 9.25
C ILE A 259 -2.12 14.74 9.82
N ALA A 260 -1.60 15.94 9.53
CA ALA A 260 -2.14 17.19 10.03
C ALA A 260 -3.58 17.44 9.55
N VAL A 261 -3.90 17.10 8.30
CA VAL A 261 -5.25 17.20 7.75
C VAL A 261 -6.22 16.30 8.53
N ALA A 262 -5.84 15.05 8.84
CA ALA A 262 -6.68 14.14 9.61
C ALA A 262 -6.99 14.69 11.02
N TYR A 263 -6.00 15.28 11.70
CA TYR A 263 -6.23 15.91 13.01
C TYR A 263 -6.95 17.26 12.92
N GLY A 264 -6.77 18.02 11.83
CA GLY A 264 -7.57 19.22 11.56
C GLY A 264 -9.05 18.90 11.42
N ILE A 265 -9.39 17.75 10.82
CA ILE A 265 -10.76 17.25 10.73
C ILE A 265 -11.32 16.90 12.12
N VAL A 266 -10.52 16.34 13.03
CA VAL A 266 -10.94 16.11 14.43
C VAL A 266 -11.27 17.43 15.13
N VAL A 267 -10.41 18.44 14.99
CA VAL A 267 -10.63 19.76 15.57
C VAL A 267 -11.89 20.42 15.00
N PHE A 268 -12.14 20.25 13.70
CA PHE A 268 -13.39 20.70 13.09
C PHE A 268 -14.61 19.98 13.68
N PHE A 269 -14.57 18.65 13.80
CA PHE A 269 -15.69 17.88 14.34
C PHE A 269 -15.95 18.10 15.82
N PHE A 270 -14.97 18.55 16.60
CA PHE A 270 -15.18 18.95 17.98
C PHE A 270 -16.30 19.98 18.16
N LEU A 271 -16.52 20.85 17.15
CA LEU A 271 -17.59 21.85 17.18
C LEU A 271 -19.00 21.24 17.23
N PHE A 272 -19.15 19.99 16.80
CA PHE A 272 -20.43 19.27 16.71
C PHE A 272 -20.48 18.04 17.61
N TYR A 273 -19.31 17.43 17.85
CA TYR A 273 -19.11 16.21 18.62
C TYR A 273 -18.06 16.47 19.70
N PRO A 274 -18.42 16.93 20.91
CA PRO A 274 -17.44 17.28 21.94
C PRO A 274 -16.45 16.15 22.27
N LYS A 275 -16.90 14.89 22.16
CA LYS A 275 -16.06 13.70 22.38
C LYS A 275 -14.99 13.49 21.29
N ALA A 276 -15.06 14.18 20.15
CA ALA A 276 -14.03 14.11 19.12
C ALA A 276 -12.65 14.54 19.65
N LEU A 277 -12.56 15.41 20.67
CA LEU A 277 -11.28 15.74 21.31
C LEU A 277 -10.58 14.53 21.94
N LEU A 278 -11.32 13.50 22.36
CA LEU A 278 -10.72 12.28 22.90
C LEU A 278 -9.88 11.56 21.83
N VAL A 279 -10.19 11.76 20.55
CA VAL A 279 -9.41 11.21 19.42
C VAL A 279 -8.01 11.80 19.37
N LEU A 280 -7.78 13.00 19.92
CA LEU A 280 -6.44 13.58 20.03
C LEU A 280 -5.50 12.73 20.90
N PHE A 281 -6.02 11.85 21.78
CA PHE A 281 -5.19 10.90 22.52
C PHE A 281 -4.33 10.02 21.58
N THR A 282 -4.80 9.76 20.36
CA THR A 282 -4.06 8.99 19.35
C THR A 282 -2.77 9.68 18.87
N LEU A 283 -2.58 10.97 19.20
CA LEU A 283 -1.31 11.69 18.99
C LEU A 283 -0.14 11.02 19.72
N VAL A 284 -0.40 10.25 20.78
CA VAL A 284 0.63 9.44 21.46
C VAL A 284 1.31 8.45 20.49
N LEU A 285 0.63 8.02 19.43
CA LEU A 285 1.17 7.19 18.36
C LEU A 285 1.61 8.04 17.16
N ALA A 286 0.79 9.00 16.73
CA ALA A 286 1.05 9.77 15.52
C ALA A 286 2.24 10.74 15.64
N LEU A 287 2.48 11.35 16.81
CA LEU A 287 3.59 12.27 17.01
C LEU A 287 4.95 11.55 16.94
N PRO A 288 5.19 10.43 17.67
CA PRO A 288 6.40 9.65 17.46
C PRO A 288 6.54 9.15 16.02
N ALA A 289 5.45 8.71 15.38
CA ALA A 289 5.48 8.28 13.99
C ALA A 289 5.98 9.40 13.05
N ALA A 290 5.51 10.63 13.25
CA ALA A 290 5.90 11.80 12.46
C ALA A 290 7.32 12.26 12.74
N ILE A 291 7.76 12.26 14.00
CA ILE A 291 9.15 12.55 14.35
C ILE A 291 10.06 11.54 13.65
N ILE A 292 9.76 10.24 13.71
CA ILE A 292 10.56 9.19 13.09
C ILE A 292 10.50 9.29 11.55
N ALA A 293 9.34 9.59 10.95
CA ALA A 293 9.25 9.82 9.50
C ALA A 293 10.15 10.99 9.05
N CYS A 294 10.20 12.06 9.85
CA CYS A 294 10.95 13.27 9.56
C CYS A 294 12.44 13.17 9.85
N THR A 295 12.87 12.32 10.78
CA THR A 295 14.26 12.25 11.27
C THR A 295 14.96 10.94 10.93
N GLY A 296 14.20 9.86 10.75
CA GLY A 296 14.69 8.51 10.50
C GLY A 296 15.58 8.44 9.26
N ARG A 297 16.62 7.62 9.35
CA ARG A 297 17.62 7.42 8.29
C ARG A 297 17.75 5.96 7.89
N THR A 298 17.32 5.06 8.77
CA THR A 298 17.44 3.62 8.56
C THR A 298 16.11 3.00 8.14
N PRO A 299 16.15 1.88 7.40
CA PRO A 299 14.94 1.11 7.06
C PRO A 299 14.14 0.68 8.29
N LYS A 300 14.81 0.34 9.39
CA LYS A 300 14.15 -0.10 10.64
C LYS A 300 13.33 1.02 11.28
N GLU A 301 13.88 2.24 11.33
CA GLU A 301 13.17 3.41 11.84
C GLU A 301 11.94 3.73 10.98
N LEU A 302 12.07 3.71 9.65
CA LEU A 302 10.94 3.99 8.76
C LEU A 302 9.88 2.87 8.82
N ILE A 303 10.26 1.62 9.06
CA ILE A 303 9.30 0.53 9.33
C ILE A 303 8.56 0.76 10.66
N LEU A 304 9.26 1.25 11.70
CA LEU A 304 8.63 1.59 12.97
C LEU A 304 7.65 2.77 12.82
N SER A 305 8.05 3.83 12.10
CA SER A 305 7.16 4.95 11.76
C SER A 305 5.90 4.44 11.06
N LEU A 306 6.05 3.60 10.02
CA LEU A 306 4.93 2.99 9.31
C LEU A 306 3.98 2.21 10.25
N GLN A 307 4.52 1.42 11.17
CA GLN A 307 3.72 0.66 12.14
C GLN A 307 2.94 1.59 13.07
N LEU A 308 3.60 2.63 13.60
CA LEU A 308 2.97 3.61 14.48
C LEU A 308 1.89 4.40 13.74
N THR A 309 2.14 4.83 12.50
CA THR A 309 1.14 5.51 11.66
C THR A 309 -0.07 4.60 11.41
N SER A 310 0.14 3.32 11.14
CA SER A 310 -0.98 2.39 10.93
C SER A 310 -1.78 2.10 12.20
N MET A 311 -1.12 2.03 13.37
CA MET A 311 -1.83 1.90 14.66
C MET A 311 -2.55 3.19 15.03
N ALA A 312 -1.95 4.35 14.74
CA ALA A 312 -2.60 5.65 14.89
C ALA A 312 -3.86 5.71 14.03
N ALA A 313 -3.81 5.29 12.76
CA ALA A 313 -4.97 5.23 11.87
C ALA A 313 -6.12 4.39 12.45
N LEU A 314 -5.81 3.21 13.02
CA LEU A 314 -6.82 2.34 13.63
C LEU A 314 -7.48 2.98 14.84
N THR A 315 -6.66 3.40 15.80
CA THR A 315 -7.15 4.02 17.04
C THR A 315 -7.88 5.33 16.76
N PHE A 316 -7.43 6.08 15.75
CA PHE A 316 -8.10 7.26 15.23
C PHE A 316 -9.47 6.89 14.65
N GLY A 317 -9.53 5.89 13.77
CA GLY A 317 -10.78 5.51 13.11
C GLY A 317 -11.82 4.96 14.08
N LEU A 318 -11.39 4.13 15.04
CA LEU A 318 -12.24 3.65 16.13
C LEU A 318 -12.70 4.81 17.03
N GLY A 319 -11.78 5.71 17.39
CA GLY A 319 -12.10 6.85 18.25
C GLY A 319 -13.06 7.83 17.60
N LEU A 320 -12.83 8.20 16.33
CA LEU A 320 -13.69 9.12 15.59
C LEU A 320 -15.05 8.49 15.28
N GLY A 321 -15.07 7.21 14.88
CA GLY A 321 -16.33 6.47 14.75
C GLY A 321 -17.13 6.42 16.05
N ALA A 322 -16.48 6.20 17.19
CA ALA A 322 -17.12 6.23 18.49
C ALA A 322 -17.62 7.64 18.88
N ALA A 323 -16.85 8.68 18.57
CA ALA A 323 -17.24 10.07 18.84
C ALA A 323 -18.48 10.50 18.03
N PHE A 324 -18.69 9.94 16.84
CA PHE A 324 -19.92 10.13 16.07
C PHE A 324 -21.10 9.33 16.63
N ALA A 325 -20.84 8.10 17.11
CA ALA A 325 -21.88 7.17 17.52
C ALA A 325 -22.50 7.46 18.90
N PHE A 326 -21.76 8.11 19.81
CA PHE A 326 -22.13 8.27 21.22
C PHE A 326 -21.98 9.70 21.70
#